data_AF-A0A179HYS9-F1
#
_entry.id   AF-A0A179HYS9-F1
#
_cell.length_a   1.000
_cell.length_b   1.000
_cell.length_c   1.000
_cell.angle_alpha   90.00
_cell.angle_beta   90.00
_cell.angle_gamma   90.00
#
_symmetry.space_group_name_H-M   'P 1'
#
loop_
_entity.id
_entity.type
_entity.pdbx_description
1 polymer ?
#
loop_
_entity_poly.entity_id
_entity_poly.type
_entity_poly.pdbx_seq_one_letter_code
_entity_poly.pdbx_strand_id
1 'polypeptide(L)'
;MASFLHPKPFDILGHHISSIPHAHTTSEAPRTPPRTTVKMGLVDAKNKVPEHQRYYQQAYRAHTRLWKIGSRSRWYMTPYLVVLWGGFGAAMYAAGRKVTGHNTWFGKD
;
A
#
# COMPACT_ATOMS: atom_id res chain seq x y z
N MET A 1 -4.83 -34.51 32.75
CA MET A 1 -4.18 -34.15 31.47
C MET A 1 -5.23 -33.43 30.62
N ALA A 2 -5.20 -32.10 30.64
CA ALA A 2 -4.94 -31.24 29.46
C ALA A 2 -6.06 -31.31 28.41
N SER A 3 -7.07 -30.43 28.46
CA SER A 3 -7.07 -29.07 27.88
C SER A 3 -7.24 -29.05 26.36
N PHE A 4 -8.47 -28.94 25.87
CA PHE A 4 -8.76 -28.31 24.59
C PHE A 4 -9.74 -27.16 24.82
N LEU A 5 -9.19 -25.96 24.71
CA LEU A 5 -9.86 -24.67 24.85
C LEU A 5 -10.86 -24.49 23.70
N HIS A 6 -12.15 -24.42 24.02
CA HIS A 6 -13.13 -23.76 23.17
C HIS A 6 -12.82 -22.26 23.11
N PRO A 7 -12.81 -21.62 21.92
CA PRO A 7 -12.79 -20.18 21.83
C PRO A 7 -14.13 -19.64 22.35
N LYS A 8 -14.10 -18.90 23.46
CA LYS A 8 -15.26 -18.13 23.91
C LYS A 8 -15.47 -16.95 22.95
N PRO A 9 -16.71 -16.67 22.52
CA PRO A 9 -17.02 -15.38 21.92
C PRO A 9 -16.72 -14.29 22.94
N PHE A 10 -15.99 -13.27 22.50
CA PHE A 10 -15.62 -12.12 23.30
C PHE A 10 -16.86 -11.23 23.45
N ASP A 11 -17.57 -11.37 24.57
CA ASP A 11 -18.67 -10.50 24.98
C ASP A 11 -18.13 -9.11 25.33
N ILE A 12 -18.23 -8.18 24.37
CA ILE A 12 -18.10 -6.74 24.64
C ILE A 12 -19.51 -6.15 24.60
N LEU A 13 -20.01 -5.83 25.79
CA LEU A 13 -21.10 -4.90 26.08
C LEU A 13 -22.47 -5.20 25.48
N GLY A 14 -23.41 -5.47 26.40
CA GLY A 14 -24.79 -5.76 26.10
C GLY A 14 -25.51 -4.64 25.36
N HIS A 15 -26.11 -5.00 24.23
CA HIS A 15 -27.38 -4.42 23.82
C HIS A 15 -28.31 -5.56 23.42
N HIS A 16 -29.35 -5.68 24.23
CA HIS A 16 -30.50 -6.54 24.06
C HIS A 16 -31.18 -6.21 22.72
N ILE A 17 -31.00 -7.04 21.69
CA ILE A 17 -31.89 -7.02 20.53
C ILE A 17 -32.54 -8.40 20.46
N SER A 18 -33.71 -8.44 21.09
CA SER A 18 -34.72 -9.47 20.99
C SER A 18 -35.00 -9.84 19.53
N SER A 19 -35.12 -11.14 19.31
CA SER A 19 -35.78 -11.77 18.17
C SER A 19 -37.03 -11.02 17.69
N ILE A 20 -37.09 -10.74 16.38
CA ILE A 20 -38.35 -10.48 15.67
C ILE A 20 -38.35 -11.32 14.37
N PRO A 21 -39.24 -12.33 14.24
CA PRO A 21 -39.47 -13.04 13.00
C PRO A 21 -40.58 -12.34 12.22
N HIS A 22 -40.26 -11.66 11.13
CA HIS A 22 -41.27 -11.19 10.17
C HIS A 22 -40.84 -11.54 8.75
N ALA A 23 -41.51 -12.53 8.19
CA ALA A 23 -41.65 -12.66 6.75
C ALA A 23 -42.35 -11.39 6.22
N HIS A 24 -41.68 -10.67 5.34
CA HIS A 24 -42.29 -9.70 4.45
C HIS A 24 -41.77 -9.99 3.04
N THR A 25 -42.56 -10.73 2.27
CA THR A 25 -42.49 -10.77 0.81
C THR A 25 -42.83 -9.36 0.32
N THR A 26 -41.82 -8.55 0.03
CA THR A 26 -41.97 -7.32 -0.74
C THR A 26 -40.98 -7.39 -1.89
N SER A 27 -41.52 -7.59 -3.09
CA SER A 27 -40.81 -7.49 -4.36
C SER A 27 -40.36 -6.04 -4.58
N GLU A 28 -39.21 -5.65 -4.02
CA GLU A 28 -38.50 -4.45 -4.49
C GLU A 28 -37.65 -4.82 -5.71
N ALA A 29 -38.12 -4.38 -6.88
CA ALA A 29 -37.27 -4.29 -8.07
C ALA A 29 -36.02 -3.44 -7.72
N PRO A 30 -34.81 -3.81 -8.17
CA PRO A 30 -33.63 -3.00 -7.93
C PRO A 30 -33.81 -1.62 -8.58
N ARG A 31 -34.01 -0.57 -7.78
CA ARG A 31 -33.95 0.81 -8.27
C ARG A 31 -32.49 1.13 -8.59
N THR A 32 -32.02 0.73 -9.76
CA THR A 32 -30.74 1.22 -10.27
C THR A 32 -30.93 2.71 -10.61
N PRO A 33 -30.24 3.65 -9.93
CA PRO A 33 -30.24 5.02 -10.41
C PRO A 33 -29.71 5.02 -11.84
N PRO A 34 -30.26 5.83 -12.77
CA PRO A 34 -29.69 5.95 -14.10
C PRO A 34 -28.24 6.38 -13.91
N ARG A 35 -27.32 5.50 -14.33
CA ARG A 35 -25.88 5.77 -14.29
C ARG A 35 -25.60 6.83 -15.34
N THR A 36 -25.86 8.08 -15.01
CA THR A 36 -25.45 9.24 -15.81
C THR A 36 -23.93 9.26 -15.78
N THR A 37 -23.33 8.56 -16.73
CA THR A 37 -21.89 8.49 -16.91
C THR A 37 -21.47 9.81 -17.52
N VAL A 38 -21.31 10.84 -16.69
CA VAL A 38 -20.66 12.06 -17.10
C VAL A 38 -19.23 11.66 -17.46
N LYS A 39 -18.91 11.68 -18.76
CA LYS A 39 -17.55 11.48 -19.26
C LYS A 39 -16.71 12.68 -18.83
N MET A 40 -16.25 12.68 -17.58
CA MET A 40 -15.32 13.67 -17.04
C MET A 40 -13.92 13.33 -17.52
N GLY A 41 -13.59 13.76 -18.73
CA GLY A 41 -12.25 13.64 -19.28
C GLY A 41 -11.95 14.85 -20.15
N LEU A 42 -10.90 15.60 -19.80
CA LEU A 42 -10.35 16.69 -20.63
C LEU A 42 -9.91 16.18 -22.03
N VAL A 43 -9.79 14.85 -22.19
CA VAL A 43 -9.37 14.15 -23.41
C VAL A 43 -10.25 12.91 -23.59
N ASP A 44 -10.74 12.68 -24.82
CA ASP A 44 -11.42 11.43 -25.21
C ASP A 44 -10.39 10.31 -25.37
N ALA A 45 -9.95 9.77 -24.22
CA ALA A 45 -9.05 8.64 -24.14
C ALA A 45 -9.77 7.45 -23.50
N LYS A 46 -9.46 6.23 -23.97
CA LYS A 46 -9.98 5.00 -23.35
C LYS A 46 -9.60 4.99 -21.86
N ASN A 47 -10.58 4.76 -21.00
CA ASN A 47 -10.35 4.63 -19.56
C ASN A 47 -9.41 3.44 -19.26
N LYS A 48 -8.21 3.73 -18.77
CA LYS A 48 -7.18 2.76 -18.38
C LYS A 48 -7.25 2.35 -16.91
N VAL A 49 -8.10 2.98 -16.10
CA VAL A 49 -8.19 2.72 -14.65
C VAL A 49 -8.45 1.24 -14.34
N PRO A 50 -9.38 0.52 -14.99
CA PRO A 50 -9.62 -0.89 -14.69
C PRO A 50 -8.42 -1.78 -15.04
N GLU A 51 -7.67 -1.44 -16.09
CA GLU A 51 -6.45 -2.14 -16.49
C GLU A 51 -5.38 -1.99 -15.39
N HIS A 52 -5.16 -0.76 -14.91
CA HIS A 52 -4.23 -0.49 -13.81
C HIS A 52 -4.66 -1.12 -12.48
N GLN A 53 -5.95 -1.07 -12.14
CA GLN A 53 -6.46 -1.68 -10.90
C GLN A 53 -6.19 -3.18 -10.87
N ARG A 54 -6.43 -3.91 -11.99
CA ARG A 54 -6.12 -5.34 -12.09
C ARG A 54 -4.63 -5.60 -11.91
N TYR A 55 -3.78 -4.80 -12.55
CA TYR A 55 -2.33 -4.91 -12.45
C TYR A 55 -1.81 -4.71 -11.02
N TYR A 56 -2.25 -3.66 -10.33
CA TYR A 56 -1.86 -3.41 -8.94
C TYR A 56 -2.44 -4.44 -7.96
N GLN A 57 -3.66 -4.92 -8.18
CA GLN A 57 -4.26 -5.97 -7.36
C GLN A 57 -3.52 -7.31 -7.50
N GLN A 58 -3.07 -7.67 -8.70
CA GLN A 58 -2.24 -8.87 -8.91
C GLN A 58 -0.90 -8.76 -8.17
N ALA A 59 -0.25 -7.61 -8.25
CA ALA A 59 1.02 -7.37 -7.56
C ALA A 59 0.86 -7.28 -6.04
N TYR A 60 -0.29 -6.81 -5.55
CA TYR A 60 -0.64 -6.83 -4.13
C TYR A 60 -0.83 -8.26 -3.61
N ARG A 61 -1.48 -9.14 -4.39
CA ARG A 61 -1.59 -10.58 -4.08
C ARG A 61 -0.23 -11.26 -4.06
N ALA A 62 0.72 -10.82 -4.89
CA ALA A 62 2.11 -11.26 -4.87
C ALA A 62 2.95 -10.57 -3.77
N HIS A 63 2.33 -9.84 -2.84
CA HIS A 63 2.97 -9.10 -1.74
C HIS A 63 4.15 -8.22 -2.17
N THR A 64 4.11 -7.71 -3.40
CA THR A 64 5.17 -6.85 -3.91
C THR A 64 4.94 -5.42 -3.42
N ARG A 65 5.98 -4.80 -2.85
CA ARG A 65 5.93 -3.40 -2.36
C ARG A 65 5.51 -2.46 -3.49
N LEU A 66 4.68 -1.47 -3.19
CA LEU A 66 4.12 -0.52 -4.18
C LEU A 66 5.20 0.13 -5.05
N TRP A 67 6.30 0.57 -4.43
CA TRP A 67 7.43 1.18 -5.12
C TRP A 67 8.23 0.21 -6.00
N LYS A 68 7.94 -1.10 -5.99
CA LYS A 68 8.57 -2.16 -6.80
C LYS A 68 7.65 -2.75 -7.88
N ILE A 69 6.36 -2.40 -7.92
CA ILE A 69 5.37 -3.07 -8.77
C ILE A 69 5.61 -2.81 -10.26
N GLY A 70 5.92 -1.56 -10.63
CA GLY A 70 6.06 -1.16 -12.03
C GLY A 70 7.30 -1.75 -12.71
N SER A 71 7.20 -2.13 -13.99
CA SER A 71 8.35 -2.62 -14.78
C SER A 71 9.53 -1.64 -14.82
N ARG A 72 9.22 -0.33 -14.81
CA ARG A 72 10.22 0.75 -14.77
C ARG A 72 10.80 1.02 -13.38
N SER A 73 10.17 0.50 -12.33
CA SER A 73 10.62 0.73 -10.95
C SER A 73 12.09 0.35 -10.76
N ARG A 74 12.52 -0.78 -11.32
CA ARG A 74 13.89 -1.26 -11.16
C ARG A 74 14.93 -0.27 -11.69
N TRP A 75 14.63 0.40 -12.80
CA TRP A 75 15.51 1.42 -13.39
C TRP A 75 15.61 2.70 -12.57
N TYR A 76 14.56 3.08 -11.83
CA TYR A 76 14.59 4.26 -10.96
C TYR A 76 15.12 3.93 -9.56
N MET A 77 14.81 2.75 -9.03
CA MET A 77 15.23 2.34 -7.70
C MET A 77 16.73 2.05 -7.64
N THR A 78 17.32 1.43 -8.67
CA THR A 78 18.77 1.14 -8.69
C THR A 78 19.64 2.38 -8.50
N PRO A 79 19.53 3.46 -9.31
CA PRO A 79 20.34 4.65 -9.11
C PRO A 79 20.02 5.36 -7.78
N TYR A 80 18.75 5.37 -7.36
CA TYR A 80 18.36 5.93 -6.06
C TYR A 80 19.09 5.24 -4.89
N LEU A 81 19.13 3.90 -4.89
CA LEU A 81 19.84 3.15 -3.85
C LEU A 81 21.35 3.39 -3.89
N VAL A 82 21.95 3.47 -5.08
CA VAL A 82 23.39 3.72 -5.24
C VAL A 82 23.77 5.09 -4.69
N VAL A 83 23.01 6.14 -5.02
CA VAL A 83 23.28 7.49 -4.53
C VAL A 83 23.02 7.58 -3.03
N LEU A 84 21.96 6.96 -2.53
CA LEU A 84 21.63 6.98 -1.10
C LEU A 84 22.73 6.31 -0.26
N TRP A 85 23.12 5.08 -0.61
CA TRP A 85 24.14 4.34 0.12
C TRP A 85 25.56 4.87 -0.14
N GLY A 86 25.84 5.32 -1.37
CA GLY A 86 27.10 5.97 -1.71
C GLY A 86 27.29 7.29 -0.97
N GLY A 87 26.26 8.14 -0.94
CA GLY A 87 26.26 9.39 -0.19
C GLY A 87 26.31 9.17 1.33
N PHE A 88 25.59 8.17 1.84
CA PHE A 88 25.66 7.79 3.25
C PHE A 88 27.06 7.31 3.65
N GLY A 89 27.67 6.42 2.85
CA GLY A 89 29.05 5.96 3.07
C GLY A 89 30.06 7.11 3.01
N ALA A 90 29.90 8.01 2.04
CA ALA A 90 30.69 9.23 1.93
C ALA A 90 30.53 10.12 3.17
N ALA A 91 29.30 10.34 3.64
CA ALA A 91 29.04 11.14 4.83
C ALA A 91 29.66 10.53 6.10
N MET A 92 29.57 9.21 6.27
CA MET A 92 30.22 8.50 7.38
C MET A 92 31.75 8.59 7.29
N TYR A 93 32.33 8.49 6.09
CA TYR A 93 33.76 8.69 5.89
C TYR A 93 34.20 10.11 6.25
N ALA A 94 33.46 11.12 5.80
CA ALA A 94 33.71 12.52 6.13
C ALA A 94 33.60 12.79 7.64
N ALA A 95 32.57 12.23 8.27
CA ALA A 95 32.34 12.34 9.71
C ALA A 95 33.47 11.68 10.49
N GLY A 96 33.89 10.47 10.12
CA GLY A 96 35.04 9.80 10.73
C GLY A 96 36.32 10.61 10.59
N ARG A 97 36.57 11.16 9.40
CA ARG A 97 37.71 12.06 9.15
C ARG A 97 37.65 13.33 10.02
N LYS A 98 36.47 13.94 10.15
CA LYS A 98 36.26 15.10 11.04
C LYS A 98 36.52 14.79 12.51
N VAL A 99 36.10 13.62 13.00
CA VAL A 99 36.41 13.17 14.37
C VAL A 99 37.91 13.02 14.58
N THR A 100 38.64 12.52 13.57
CA THR A 100 40.10 12.41 13.59
C THR A 100 40.84 13.73 13.30
N GLY A 101 40.15 14.87 13.26
CA GLY A 101 40.75 16.20 13.07
C GLY A 101 41.11 16.55 11.62
N HIS A 102 40.74 15.71 10.65
CA HIS A 102 40.99 15.96 9.24
C HIS A 102 39.81 16.67 8.57
N ASN A 103 40.06 17.88 8.06
CA ASN A 103 39.02 18.76 7.50
C ASN A 103 38.78 18.59 5.99
N THR A 104 39.63 17.84 5.28
CA THR A 104 39.58 17.68 3.82
C THR A 104 39.42 16.22 3.40
N TRP A 105 38.75 16.02 2.26
CA TRP A 105 38.52 14.70 1.67
C TRP A 105 39.79 14.06 1.12
N PHE A 106 40.70 14.89 0.63
CA PHE A 106 42.00 14.49 0.10
C PHE A 106 43.07 14.85 1.14
N GLY A 107 43.90 13.88 1.52
CA GLY A 107 45.12 14.15 2.25
C GLY A 107 46.03 15.04 1.39
N LYS A 108 46.63 16.05 2.02
CA LYS A 108 47.83 16.68 1.44
C LYS A 108 48.89 15.59 1.48
N ASP A 109 49.54 15.35 0.34
CA ASP A 109 50.51 14.26 0.11
C ASP A 109 51.31 13.88 1.36
#